data_AF-A0A6G3X6E5-F1
#
_entry.id   AF-A0A6G3X6E5-F1
#
_cell.length_a   1.000
_cell.length_b   1.000
_cell.length_c   1.000
_cell.angle_alpha   90.00
_cell.angle_beta   90.00
_cell.angle_gamma   90.00
#
_symmetry.space_group_name_H-M   'P 1'
#
loop_
_entity.id
_entity.type
_entity.pdbx_description
1 polymer ?
#
loop_
_entity_poly.entity_id
_entity_poly.type
_entity_poly.pdbx_seq_one_letter_code
_entity_poly.pdbx_strand_id
1 'polypeptide(L)'
;LKQMAKQGLLVAHETAPSTAGGPPRTEYEVTDQGLAEYRALLRDAIRSYDQQMDVLSAAIGFIVDLPREEAVGLLKERIEAIKGWRESVTEYYTPEDGPESLGHIGEIMNLWVHSADSGAEWTRGLIARIEGGAYTFAGEGDPFVGVLADGEENPYATGVPDPGDHD
;
A
#
# COMPACT_ATOMS: atom_id res chain seq x y z
N LEU A 1 -9.71 -16.53 2.86
CA LEU A 1 -10.70 -16.93 1.82
C LEU A 1 -12.02 -17.41 2.42
N LYS A 2 -12.14 -18.59 3.05
CA LYS A 2 -13.43 -19.07 3.62
C LYS A 2 -14.14 -18.07 4.55
N GLN A 3 -13.39 -17.43 5.45
CA GLN A 3 -13.94 -16.40 6.35
C GLN A 3 -14.42 -15.15 5.60
N MET A 4 -13.65 -14.69 4.60
CA MET A 4 -14.01 -13.56 3.75
C MET A 4 -15.27 -13.87 2.92
N ALA A 5 -15.42 -15.11 2.46
CA ALA A 5 -16.64 -15.56 1.79
C ALA A 5 -17.85 -15.58 2.73
N LYS A 6 -17.67 -16.05 3.97
CA LYS A 6 -18.70 -15.97 5.02
C LYS A 6 -19.09 -14.52 5.34
N GLN A 7 -18.17 -13.58 5.20
CA GLN A 7 -18.39 -12.14 5.40
C GLN A 7 -18.94 -11.42 4.16
N GLY A 8 -19.13 -12.11 3.04
CA GLY A 8 -19.64 -11.53 1.79
C GLY A 8 -18.59 -10.76 0.97
N LEU A 9 -17.32 -10.78 1.37
CA LEU A 9 -16.23 -10.10 0.66
C LEU A 9 -15.77 -10.89 -0.58
N LEU A 10 -15.97 -12.20 -0.58
CA LEU A 10 -15.68 -13.10 -1.70
C LEU A 10 -16.90 -13.98 -1.98
N VAL A 11 -17.08 -14.39 -3.22
CA VAL A 11 -18.00 -15.47 -3.61
C VAL A 11 -17.17 -16.70 -3.93
N ALA A 12 -17.52 -17.83 -3.31
CA ALA A 12 -16.91 -19.12 -3.63
C ALA A 12 -17.71 -19.79 -4.74
N HIS A 13 -17.06 -20.08 -5.85
CA HIS A 13 -17.65 -20.84 -6.95
C HIS A 13 -17.42 -22.34 -6.74
N GLU A 14 -18.49 -23.12 -6.88
CA GLU A 14 -18.38 -24.58 -6.81
C GLU A 14 -17.65 -25.13 -8.04
N THR A 15 -16.83 -26.13 -7.77
CA THR A 15 -15.83 -26.66 -8.68
C THR A 15 -16.50 -27.62 -9.65
N ALA A 16 -16.41 -27.37 -10.96
CA ALA A 16 -16.56 -28.47 -11.91
C ALA A 16 -15.44 -29.50 -11.62
N PRO A 17 -15.68 -30.82 -11.81
CA PRO A 17 -14.61 -31.80 -11.71
C PRO A 17 -13.46 -31.39 -12.63
N SER A 18 -12.23 -31.39 -12.12
CA SER A 18 -11.06 -31.16 -12.97
C SER A 18 -11.12 -32.12 -14.15
N THR A 19 -11.13 -31.58 -15.38
CA THR A 19 -11.08 -32.38 -16.61
C THR A 19 -9.81 -33.25 -16.67
N ALA A 20 -8.80 -32.93 -15.86
CA ALA A 20 -7.52 -33.64 -15.72
C ALA A 20 -7.45 -34.58 -14.49
N GLY A 21 -8.54 -34.77 -13.73
CA GLY A 21 -8.57 -35.75 -12.62
C GLY A 21 -7.93 -35.31 -11.30
N GLY A 22 -7.65 -34.01 -11.12
CA GLY A 22 -7.16 -33.43 -9.86
C GLY A 22 -8.25 -33.20 -8.80
N PRO A 23 -7.87 -32.95 -7.53
CA PRO A 23 -8.82 -32.63 -6.47
C PRO A 23 -9.60 -31.34 -6.80
N PRO A 24 -10.87 -31.24 -6.36
CA PRO A 24 -11.72 -30.09 -6.63
C PRO A 24 -11.09 -28.78 -6.12
N ARG A 25 -10.95 -27.77 -6.99
CA ARG A 25 -10.38 -26.45 -6.68
C ARG A 25 -11.46 -25.39 -6.55
N THR A 26 -11.71 -24.89 -5.33
CA THR A 26 -12.65 -23.77 -5.11
C THR A 26 -12.06 -22.47 -5.62
N GLU A 27 -12.72 -21.86 -6.59
CA GLU A 27 -12.39 -20.52 -7.09
C GLU A 27 -13.11 -19.47 -6.24
N TYR A 28 -12.44 -18.35 -5.98
CA TYR A 28 -13.01 -17.23 -5.24
C TYR A 28 -12.96 -15.97 -6.10
N GLU A 29 -14.09 -15.29 -6.19
CA GLU A 29 -14.22 -14.01 -6.87
C GLU A 29 -14.46 -12.91 -5.83
N VAL A 30 -13.83 -11.75 -6.01
CA VAL A 30 -14.07 -10.59 -5.14
C VAL A 30 -15.44 -9.99 -5.44
N THR A 31 -16.19 -9.63 -4.39
CA THR A 31 -17.47 -8.95 -4.56
C THR A 31 -17.29 -7.43 -4.62
N ASP A 32 -18.32 -6.69 -5.03
CA ASP A 32 -18.34 -5.22 -4.92
C ASP A 32 -18.09 -4.76 -3.47
N GLN A 33 -18.61 -5.51 -2.50
CA GLN A 33 -18.35 -5.24 -1.08
C GLN A 33 -16.87 -5.50 -0.74
N GLY A 34 -16.29 -6.61 -1.20
CA GLY A 34 -14.87 -6.89 -1.04
C GLY A 34 -13.98 -5.80 -1.64
N LEU A 35 -14.34 -5.29 -2.81
CA LEU A 35 -13.62 -4.20 -3.47
C LEU A 35 -13.77 -2.88 -2.70
N ALA A 36 -14.95 -2.59 -2.15
CA ALA A 36 -15.17 -1.42 -1.30
C ALA A 36 -14.32 -1.47 -0.02
N GLU A 37 -14.26 -2.62 0.65
CA GLU A 37 -13.41 -2.82 1.84
C GLU A 37 -11.92 -2.73 1.51
N TYR A 38 -11.49 -3.31 0.39
CA TYR A 38 -10.12 -3.15 -0.11
C TYR A 38 -9.75 -1.67 -0.27
N ARG A 39 -10.60 -0.88 -0.94
CA ARG A 39 -10.36 0.55 -1.13
C ARG A 39 -10.37 1.32 0.20
N ALA A 40 -11.21 0.91 1.16
CA ALA A 40 -11.20 1.51 2.50
C ALA A 40 -9.88 1.26 3.22
N LEU A 41 -9.36 0.02 3.20
CA LEU A 41 -8.05 -0.33 3.76
C LEU A 41 -6.91 0.43 3.07
N LEU A 42 -6.95 0.52 1.74
CA LEU A 42 -5.95 1.26 0.96
C LEU A 42 -5.91 2.74 1.37
N ARG A 43 -7.08 3.41 1.45
CA ARG A 43 -7.17 4.81 1.88
C ARG A 43 -6.58 5.02 3.26
N ASP A 44 -6.93 4.14 4.20
CA ASP A 44 -6.48 4.24 5.58
C ASP A 44 -4.96 4.06 5.71
N ALA A 45 -4.41 3.09 4.96
CA ALA A 45 -2.98 2.85 4.91
C ALA A 45 -2.19 4.02 4.31
N ILE A 46 -2.73 4.72 3.31
CA ILE A 46 -2.09 5.89 2.71
C ILE A 46 -2.06 7.06 3.71
N ARG A 47 -3.22 7.40 4.29
CA ARG A 47 -3.37 8.60 5.13
C ARG A 47 -2.76 8.47 6.54
N SER A 48 -2.67 7.27 7.10
CA SER A 48 -2.21 7.11 8.49
C SER A 48 -0.68 7.20 8.61
N TYR A 49 -0.18 8.05 9.49
CA TYR A 49 1.25 8.37 9.59
C TYR A 49 2.12 7.23 10.18
N ASP A 50 1.53 6.35 10.99
CA ASP A 50 2.18 5.36 11.84
C ASP A 50 2.05 3.91 11.33
N GLN A 51 1.66 3.74 10.07
CA GLN A 51 1.51 2.41 9.48
C GLN A 51 2.83 1.63 9.49
N GLN A 52 2.71 0.32 9.65
CA GLN A 52 3.83 -0.59 9.48
C GLN A 52 4.39 -0.46 8.06
N MET A 53 5.72 -0.59 7.93
CA MET A 53 6.41 -0.33 6.67
C MET A 53 5.93 -1.24 5.53
N ASP A 54 5.62 -2.50 5.82
CA ASP A 54 5.06 -3.45 4.87
C ASP A 54 3.65 -3.05 4.40
N VAL A 55 2.79 -2.60 5.32
CA VAL A 55 1.45 -2.08 5.00
C VAL A 55 1.53 -0.82 4.15
N LEU A 56 2.40 0.13 4.49
CA LEU A 56 2.62 1.32 3.68
C LEU A 56 3.19 0.96 2.30
N SER A 57 4.13 0.03 2.23
CA SER A 57 4.72 -0.42 0.97
C SER A 57 3.67 -1.03 0.04
N ALA A 58 2.77 -1.87 0.59
CA ALA A 58 1.64 -2.40 -0.15
C ALA A 58 0.71 -1.26 -0.64
N ALA A 59 0.37 -0.32 0.24
CA ALA A 59 -0.48 0.82 -0.12
C ALA A 59 0.12 1.68 -1.24
N ILE A 60 1.43 1.89 -1.25
CA ILE A 60 2.12 2.59 -2.34
C ILE A 60 2.11 1.76 -3.63
N GLY A 61 2.29 0.44 -3.54
CA GLY A 61 2.18 -0.45 -4.71
C GLY A 61 0.79 -0.43 -5.36
N PHE A 62 -0.25 -0.18 -4.58
CA PHE A 62 -1.65 -0.13 -5.03
C PHE A 62 -2.23 1.29 -5.15
N ILE A 63 -1.42 2.34 -4.97
CA ILE A 63 -1.91 3.72 -4.92
C ILE A 63 -2.61 4.17 -6.22
N VAL A 64 -2.22 3.56 -7.35
CA VAL A 64 -2.78 3.84 -8.68
C VAL A 64 -4.20 3.28 -8.88
N ASP A 65 -4.68 2.43 -7.98
CA ASP A 65 -6.07 1.93 -8.00
C ASP A 65 -7.09 2.99 -7.57
N LEU A 66 -6.61 4.10 -7.00
CA LEU A 66 -7.42 5.27 -6.67
C LEU A 66 -7.36 6.31 -7.81
N PRO A 67 -8.35 7.21 -7.91
CA PRO A 67 -8.19 8.44 -8.69
C PRO A 67 -7.00 9.26 -8.19
N ARG A 68 -6.27 9.91 -9.10
CA ARG A 68 -5.07 10.71 -8.77
C ARG A 68 -5.35 11.76 -7.70
N GLU A 69 -6.42 12.53 -7.87
CA GLU A 69 -6.78 13.60 -6.94
C GLU A 69 -7.05 13.07 -5.53
N GLU A 70 -7.69 11.89 -5.44
CA GLU A 70 -7.96 11.21 -4.17
C GLU A 70 -6.66 10.75 -3.50
N ALA A 71 -5.77 10.09 -4.24
CA ALA A 71 -4.46 9.65 -3.74
C ALA A 71 -3.63 10.84 -3.21
N VAL A 72 -3.58 11.94 -3.97
CA VAL A 72 -2.90 13.17 -3.54
C VAL A 72 -3.54 13.75 -2.28
N GLY A 73 -4.87 13.76 -2.19
CA GLY A 73 -5.60 14.21 -1.00
C GLY A 73 -5.21 13.42 0.26
N LEU A 74 -5.18 12.09 0.17
CA LEU A 74 -4.81 11.22 1.29
C LEU A 74 -3.34 11.40 1.72
N LEU A 75 -2.43 11.61 0.77
CA LEU A 75 -1.03 11.92 1.09
C LEU A 75 -0.88 13.30 1.75
N LYS A 76 -1.73 14.27 1.41
CA LYS A 76 -1.79 15.57 2.10
C LYS A 76 -2.32 15.39 3.52
N GLU A 77 -3.37 14.59 3.73
CA GLU A 77 -3.85 14.19 5.06
C GLU A 77 -2.75 13.53 5.90
N ARG A 78 -1.95 12.64 5.28
CA ARG A 78 -0.79 12.01 5.94
C ARG A 78 0.22 13.04 6.44
N ILE A 79 0.54 14.06 5.63
CA ILE A 79 1.45 15.13 6.03
C ILE A 79 0.90 15.89 7.25
N GLU A 80 -0.40 16.21 7.26
CA GLU A 80 -1.02 16.90 8.39
C GLU A 80 -1.03 16.02 9.65
N ALA A 81 -1.28 14.71 9.52
CA ALA A 81 -1.19 13.77 10.64
C ALA A 81 0.23 13.69 11.22
N ILE A 82 1.27 13.64 10.36
CA ILE A 82 2.67 13.67 10.78
C ILE A 82 2.99 14.98 11.53
N LYS A 83 2.54 16.13 11.01
CA LYS A 83 2.75 17.43 11.66
C LYS A 83 2.08 17.50 13.03
N GLY A 84 0.81 17.11 13.11
CA GLY A 84 0.06 17.11 14.37
C GLY A 84 0.70 16.20 15.42
N TRP A 85 1.14 15.01 15.02
CA TRP A 85 1.91 14.13 15.91
C TRP A 85 3.21 14.79 16.37
N ARG A 86 4.01 15.32 15.44
CA ARG A 86 5.28 15.98 15.74
C ARG A 86 5.10 17.13 16.73
N GLU A 87 4.12 18.00 16.49
CA GLU A 87 3.78 19.11 17.39
C GLU A 87 3.44 18.59 18.79
N SER A 88 2.58 17.56 18.89
CA SER A 88 2.22 16.96 20.17
C SER A 88 3.42 16.38 20.92
N VAL A 89 4.36 15.76 20.21
CA VAL A 89 5.58 15.20 20.80
C VAL A 89 6.50 16.32 21.30
N THR A 90 6.64 17.42 20.54
CA THR A 90 7.51 18.54 20.92
C THR A 90 6.94 19.43 22.03
N GLU A 91 5.61 19.57 22.14
CA GLU A 91 4.96 20.40 23.16
C GLU A 91 5.27 19.90 24.58
N TYR A 92 5.32 18.58 24.79
CA TYR A 92 5.56 18.00 26.10
C TYR A 92 7.04 17.79 26.44
N TYR A 93 7.93 17.81 25.44
CA TYR A 93 9.28 17.25 25.59
C TYR A 93 10.40 18.07 24.92
N THR A 94 10.26 19.38 24.79
CA THR A 94 11.39 20.23 24.36
C THR A 94 12.06 20.88 25.59
N PRO A 95 13.15 20.32 26.16
CA PRO A 95 13.99 21.05 27.10
C PRO A 95 14.55 22.31 26.45
N GLU A 96 14.70 23.39 27.20
CA GLU A 96 15.30 24.65 26.73
C GLU A 96 16.71 24.42 26.13
N ASP A 97 17.45 23.43 26.64
CA ASP A 97 18.82 23.08 26.22
C ASP A 97 18.89 21.97 25.15
N GLY A 98 17.74 21.53 24.62
CA GLY A 98 17.65 20.47 23.62
C GLY A 98 17.69 19.03 24.18
N PRO A 99 17.51 18.02 23.32
CA PRO A 99 17.30 16.62 23.71
C PRO A 99 18.50 15.98 24.45
N GLU A 100 19.72 16.44 24.19
CA GLU A 100 20.94 15.96 24.87
C GLU A 100 20.89 16.15 26.39
N SER A 101 20.14 17.16 26.86
CA SER A 101 19.93 17.44 28.29
C SER A 101 19.16 16.33 29.03
N LEU A 102 18.45 15.45 28.31
CA LEU A 102 17.70 14.31 28.86
C LEU A 102 18.48 12.99 28.76
N GLY A 103 19.75 13.02 28.32
CA GLY A 103 20.58 11.85 28.11
C GLY A 103 19.97 10.89 27.08
N HIS A 104 20.19 9.58 27.25
CA HIS A 104 19.76 8.55 26.28
C HIS A 104 18.24 8.50 26.02
N ILE A 105 17.42 9.06 26.91
CA ILE A 105 15.97 9.18 26.69
C ILE A 105 15.68 10.26 25.63
N GLY A 106 16.46 11.35 25.61
CA GLY A 106 16.37 12.39 24.57
C GLY A 106 16.67 11.86 23.16
N GLU A 107 17.51 10.82 23.03
CA GLU A 107 17.79 10.18 21.75
C GLU A 107 16.55 9.51 21.12
N ILE A 108 15.65 8.96 21.95
CA ILE A 108 14.39 8.36 21.47
C ILE A 108 13.49 9.45 20.86
N MET A 109 13.43 10.61 21.50
CA MET A 109 12.66 11.76 21.03
C MET A 109 13.24 12.33 19.74
N ASN A 110 14.56 12.47 19.68
CA ASN A 110 15.27 12.87 18.46
C ASN A 110 14.97 11.93 17.30
N LEU A 111 15.05 10.62 17.53
CA LEU A 111 14.73 9.60 16.52
C LEU A 111 13.31 9.78 15.98
N TRP A 112 12.34 10.02 16.87
CA TRP A 112 10.94 10.24 16.54
C TRP A 112 10.73 11.49 15.68
N VAL A 113 11.29 12.64 16.10
CA VAL A 113 11.20 13.90 15.34
C VAL A 113 11.84 13.75 13.96
N HIS A 114 13.05 13.17 13.89
CA HIS A 114 13.73 12.91 12.62
C HIS A 114 12.93 11.99 11.70
N SER A 115 12.30 10.95 12.25
CA SER A 115 11.47 10.02 11.48
C SER A 115 10.23 10.72 10.91
N ALA A 116 9.58 11.59 11.69
CA ALA A 116 8.45 12.40 11.21
C ALA A 116 8.88 13.38 10.12
N ASP A 117 9.96 14.15 10.33
CA ASP A 117 10.43 15.13 9.36
C ASP A 117 10.80 14.46 8.03
N SER A 118 11.53 13.33 8.09
CA SER A 118 11.89 12.53 6.91
C SER A 118 10.66 11.94 6.22
N GLY A 119 9.69 11.43 6.99
CA GLY A 119 8.44 10.91 6.46
C GLY A 119 7.63 11.97 5.71
N ALA A 120 7.50 13.16 6.30
CA ALA A 120 6.80 14.28 5.66
C ALA A 120 7.53 14.78 4.41
N GLU A 121 8.86 14.86 4.42
CA GLU A 121 9.66 15.21 3.24
C GLU A 121 9.45 14.19 2.12
N TRP A 122 9.57 12.90 2.41
CA TRP A 122 9.33 11.84 1.45
C TRP A 122 7.91 11.91 0.85
N THR A 123 6.88 12.11 1.69
CA THR A 123 5.49 12.21 1.23
C THR A 123 5.30 13.42 0.29
N ARG A 124 5.89 14.58 0.60
CA ARG A 124 5.86 15.74 -0.31
C ARG A 124 6.54 15.44 -1.65
N GLY A 125 7.69 14.76 -1.62
CA GLY A 125 8.37 14.33 -2.84
C GLY A 125 7.55 13.36 -3.68
N LEU A 126 6.82 12.44 -3.04
CA LEU A 126 5.89 11.55 -3.72
C LEU A 126 4.73 12.32 -4.37
N ILE A 127 4.09 13.24 -3.65
CA ILE A 127 3.05 14.12 -4.19
C ILE A 127 3.55 14.86 -5.43
N ALA A 128 4.73 15.48 -5.35
CA ALA A 128 5.30 16.22 -6.48
C ALA A 128 5.51 15.34 -7.73
N ARG A 129 5.93 14.08 -7.57
CA ARG A 129 6.03 13.12 -8.68
C ARG A 129 4.66 12.74 -9.23
N ILE A 130 3.68 12.51 -8.37
CA ILE A 130 2.30 12.20 -8.78
C ILE A 130 1.69 13.38 -9.55
N GLU A 131 1.75 14.59 -9.00
CA GLU A 131 1.25 15.81 -9.66
C GLU A 131 2.03 16.12 -10.95
N GLY A 132 3.31 15.72 -11.01
CA GLY A 132 4.16 15.80 -12.21
C GLY A 132 3.93 14.71 -13.26
N GLY A 133 2.98 13.79 -13.07
CA GLY A 133 2.58 12.80 -14.07
C GLY A 133 3.43 11.52 -14.11
N ALA A 134 4.13 11.16 -13.04
CA ALA A 134 5.01 9.99 -13.02
C ALA A 134 4.29 8.63 -13.18
N TYR A 135 2.97 8.57 -12.94
CA TYR A 135 2.18 7.34 -12.95
C TYR A 135 0.81 7.58 -13.60
N THR A 136 0.20 6.53 -14.15
CA THR A 136 -1.19 6.51 -14.63
C THR A 136 -2.11 5.98 -13.53
N PHE A 137 -3.12 6.75 -13.14
CA PHE A 137 -4.07 6.39 -12.09
C PHE A 137 -5.37 5.83 -12.67
N ALA A 138 -6.21 5.26 -11.81
CA ALA A 138 -7.52 4.77 -12.19
C ALA A 138 -8.34 5.85 -12.92
N GLY A 139 -8.80 5.50 -14.13
CA GLY A 139 -9.58 6.38 -14.99
C GLY A 139 -8.76 7.25 -15.97
N GLU A 140 -7.42 7.12 -15.99
CA GLU A 140 -6.55 7.95 -16.84
C GLU A 140 -5.95 7.21 -18.05
N GLY A 141 -6.20 5.92 -18.20
CA GLY A 141 -5.73 5.12 -19.33
C GLY A 141 -5.18 3.76 -18.90
N ASP A 142 -4.34 3.17 -19.75
CA ASP A 142 -3.76 1.85 -19.48
C ASP A 142 -2.83 1.90 -18.26
N PRO A 143 -2.98 0.97 -17.30
CA PRO A 143 -2.15 0.92 -16.12
C PRO A 143 -0.69 0.61 -16.49
N PHE A 144 0.21 0.89 -15.55
CA PHE A 144 1.60 0.51 -15.67
C PHE A 144 1.75 -1.01 -15.89
N VAL A 145 2.20 -1.42 -17.08
CA VAL A 145 2.54 -2.82 -17.39
C VAL A 145 3.99 -3.06 -16.94
N GLY A 146 4.12 -3.46 -15.67
CA GLY A 146 5.41 -3.52 -14.99
C GLY A 146 6.11 -4.87 -14.97
N VAL A 147 5.63 -5.87 -15.69
CA VAL A 147 6.23 -7.22 -15.58
C VAL A 147 7.00 -7.60 -16.84
N LEU A 148 6.48 -7.35 -18.04
CA LEU A 148 7.19 -7.48 -19.32
C LEU A 148 6.52 -6.54 -20.32
N ALA A 149 7.30 -5.85 -21.16
CA ALA A 149 6.71 -5.22 -22.34
C ALA A 149 6.20 -6.30 -23.32
N ASP A 150 5.29 -5.94 -24.22
CA ASP A 150 4.82 -6.86 -25.26
C ASP A 150 6.03 -7.45 -26.03
N GLY A 151 6.24 -8.76 -25.88
CA GLY A 151 7.33 -9.50 -26.51
C GLY A 151 8.61 -9.65 -25.68
N GLU A 152 8.69 -9.12 -24.46
CA GLU A 152 9.79 -9.46 -23.55
C GLU A 152 9.54 -10.81 -22.87
N GLU A 153 10.55 -11.68 -22.88
CA GLU A 153 10.52 -12.95 -22.15
C GLU A 153 10.84 -12.73 -20.67
N ASN A 154 10.14 -13.43 -19.78
CA ASN A 154 10.38 -13.35 -18.34
C ASN A 154 11.83 -13.77 -18.03
N PRO A 155 12.70 -12.90 -17.49
CA PRO A 155 14.10 -13.25 -17.19
C PRO A 155 14.23 -14.31 -16.09
N TYR A 156 13.14 -14.61 -15.37
CA TYR A 156 13.04 -15.67 -14.36
C TYR A 156 12.19 -16.86 -14.83
N ALA A 157 11.71 -16.88 -16.08
CA ALA A 157 11.09 -18.08 -16.62
C ALA A 157 12.12 -19.21 -16.61
N THR A 158 11.76 -20.33 -15.99
CA THR A 158 12.60 -21.52 -15.91
C THR A 158 12.68 -22.27 -17.24
N GLY A 159 11.89 -21.88 -18.24
CA GLY A 159 11.75 -22.58 -19.52
C GLY A 159 11.14 -23.98 -19.41
N VAL A 160 10.70 -24.36 -18.20
CA VAL A 160 10.09 -25.65 -17.90
C VAL A 160 8.65 -25.37 -17.50
N PRO A 161 7.66 -25.89 -18.25
CA PRO A 161 6.26 -25.83 -17.84
C PRO A 161 6.10 -26.42 -16.44
N ASP A 162 5.32 -25.76 -15.58
CA ASP A 162 4.95 -26.38 -14.31
C ASP A 162 4.22 -27.70 -14.62
N PRO A 163 4.43 -28.80 -13.86
CA PRO A 163 3.74 -30.07 -14.11
C PRO A 163 2.20 -29.98 -14.13
N GLY A 164 1.61 -28.83 -13.73
CA GLY A 164 0.19 -28.53 -13.83
C GLY A 164 -0.26 -27.67 -15.02
N ASP A 165 0.65 -27.16 -15.85
CA ASP A 165 0.32 -26.35 -17.04
C ASP A 165 0.18 -27.25 -18.27
N HIS A 166 -1.05 -27.38 -18.78
CA HIS A 166 -1.33 -28.02 -20.07
C HIS A 166 -2.06 -27.03 -20.97
N ASP A 167 -1.66 -27.02 -22.25
CA ASP A 167 -2.17 -26.19 -23.36
C ASP A 167 -3.69 -26.23 -23.53
#